data_AF-A0A9W9EX70-F1
#
_entry.id   AF-A0A9W9EX70-F1
#
_cell.length_a   1.000
_cell.length_b   1.000
_cell.length_c   1.000
_cell.angle_alpha   90.00
_cell.angle_beta   90.00
_cell.angle_gamma   90.00
#
_symmetry.space_group_name_H-M   'P 1'
#
loop_
_entity.id
_entity.type
_entity.pdbx_description
1 polymer ?
#
loop_
_entity_poly.entity_id
_entity_poly.type
_entity_poly.pdbx_seq_one_letter_code
_entity_poly.pdbx_strand_id
1 'polypeptide(L)'
;MERSHDDAQIDRALQNQSLSFEDLIEENWAELPGSGVWLPEYQVYFVVTRAIYSSGSLAESPISFLRGRIFDALWNHLDNYTLDWDEDPIIFPRTFDIPLVRDENGTFVGPEDPRVILEADVPGAEPVIVFNMLSEEVDGKRAMWTHRPFTNITKALTIRGEVVKREERNWAPFFHSEPSVPRQPSHHLNFVYSMQPLCILRCHLRHGRCDWTYKQDLSEKQSEVLVRMRGSTNFIQVHESDPDISLWVGFPRTQIDGGCGSGNPIYRPELVVLANSGREFHMVYASEAIDFGTAVLDEAAREAPCTDGRLLMPNGILRWDQDRRDLLQLALNVGDRSTRVLPLRGVSQLVRSLPYLMDWRREASPDGQPWGQRWSAVGADVVGCAIGI
;
A
#
# COMPACT_ATOMS: atom_id res chain seq x y z
N MET A 1 14.52 39.52 24.16
CA MET A 1 14.30 38.37 25.05
C MET A 1 13.00 37.73 24.57
N GLU A 2 13.11 37.03 23.45
CA GLU A 2 11.99 36.41 22.73
C GLU A 2 11.59 35.15 23.51
N ARG A 3 10.35 35.14 24.01
CA ARG A 3 9.72 33.91 24.48
C ARG A 3 9.38 33.09 23.24
N SER A 4 9.82 31.84 23.24
CA SER A 4 9.63 30.92 22.13
C SER A 4 8.16 30.50 22.06
N HIS A 5 7.70 30.07 20.88
CA HIS A 5 6.33 29.57 20.70
C HIS A 5 6.04 28.31 21.56
N ASP A 6 7.10 27.59 21.97
CA ASP A 6 7.03 26.46 22.91
C ASP A 6 6.62 26.90 24.33
N ASP A 7 7.06 28.08 24.78
CA ASP A 7 6.70 28.62 26.10
C ASP A 7 5.19 28.94 26.19
N ALA A 8 4.56 29.29 25.06
CA ALA A 8 3.16 29.73 25.01
C ALA A 8 2.15 28.57 25.07
N GLN A 9 2.51 27.36 24.63
CA GLN A 9 1.65 26.18 24.73
C GLN A 9 1.78 25.48 26.09
N ILE A 10 2.99 25.44 26.65
CA ILE A 10 3.22 24.99 28.04
C ILE A 10 2.41 25.89 29.00
N ASP A 11 2.37 27.20 28.76
CA ASP A 11 1.58 28.15 29.55
C ASP A 11 0.05 27.93 29.43
N ARG A 12 -0.46 27.39 28.30
CA ARG A 12 -1.90 27.06 28.14
C ARG A 12 -2.29 25.79 28.89
N ALA A 13 -1.43 24.78 28.89
CA ALA A 13 -1.60 23.57 29.69
C ALA A 13 -1.56 23.87 31.21
N LEU A 14 -0.66 24.78 31.64
CA LEU A 14 -0.58 25.22 33.03
C LEU A 14 -1.76 26.11 33.48
N GLN A 15 -2.53 26.68 32.54
CA GLN A 15 -3.74 27.46 32.84
C GLN A 15 -5.00 26.60 33.04
N ASN A 16 -5.04 25.36 32.53
CA ASN A 16 -6.10 24.38 32.83
C ASN A 16 -5.53 23.29 33.76
N GLN A 17 -5.68 23.50 35.07
CA GLN A 17 -5.21 22.61 36.15
C GLN A 17 -5.88 21.21 36.18
N SER A 18 -5.77 20.38 35.13
CA SER A 18 -6.37 19.04 35.18
C SER A 18 -5.60 17.89 34.53
N LEU A 19 -4.53 18.12 33.79
CA LEU A 19 -3.74 17.04 33.18
C LEU A 19 -2.26 17.21 33.51
N SER A 20 -1.58 16.11 33.82
CA SER A 20 -0.12 16.10 33.93
C SER A 20 0.51 16.29 32.55
N PHE A 21 1.80 16.63 32.51
CA PHE A 21 2.55 16.70 31.26
C PHE A 21 2.56 15.34 30.54
N GLU A 22 2.62 14.27 31.31
CA GLU A 22 2.54 12.88 30.85
C GLU A 22 1.17 12.59 30.23
N ASP A 23 0.07 12.96 30.88
CA ASP A 23 -1.28 12.79 30.32
C ASP A 23 -1.47 13.59 29.03
N LEU A 24 -0.92 14.81 28.96
CA LEU A 24 -0.94 15.63 27.76
C LEU A 24 -0.16 14.98 26.62
N ILE A 25 0.98 14.35 26.88
CA ILE A 25 1.71 13.61 25.85
C ILE A 25 0.87 12.43 25.37
N GLU A 26 0.31 11.65 26.29
CA GLU A 26 -0.47 10.45 25.97
C GLU A 26 -1.71 10.76 25.13
N GLU A 27 -2.44 11.83 25.43
CA GLU A 27 -3.63 12.25 24.68
C GLU A 27 -3.34 12.78 23.26
N ASN A 28 -2.09 13.17 23.00
CA ASN A 28 -1.67 13.80 21.74
C ASN A 28 -1.02 12.83 20.74
N TRP A 29 -0.89 11.55 21.09
CA TRP A 29 -0.46 10.50 20.18
C TRP A 29 -1.66 9.82 19.52
N ALA A 30 -1.55 9.62 18.21
CA ALA A 30 -2.47 8.80 17.45
C ALA A 30 -1.70 7.80 16.58
N GLU A 31 -2.31 6.65 16.34
CA GLU A 31 -1.76 5.63 15.45
C GLU A 31 -2.72 5.46 14.28
N LEU A 32 -2.26 5.76 13.07
CA LEU A 32 -2.99 5.45 11.86
C LEU A 32 -2.66 4.03 11.39
N PRO A 33 -3.68 3.30 10.93
CA PRO A 33 -3.51 2.00 10.28
C PRO A 33 -2.47 2.05 9.18
N GLY A 34 -1.70 0.97 9.08
CA GLY A 34 -0.68 0.84 8.05
C GLY A 34 -0.74 -0.51 7.36
N SER A 35 0.40 -0.93 6.84
CA SER A 35 0.54 -2.07 5.95
C SER A 35 1.54 -3.07 6.52
N GLY A 36 1.54 -4.30 6.03
CA GLY A 36 2.41 -5.34 6.58
C GLY A 36 2.59 -6.51 5.63
N VAL A 37 3.49 -7.41 6.02
CA VAL A 37 3.84 -8.62 5.26
C VAL A 37 4.12 -9.77 6.20
N TRP A 38 3.89 -10.99 5.73
CA TRP A 38 4.36 -12.20 6.40
C TRP A 38 5.84 -12.42 6.11
N LEU A 39 6.64 -12.62 7.15
CA LEU A 39 8.04 -13.00 7.06
C LEU A 39 8.14 -14.53 7.19
N PRO A 40 8.33 -15.29 6.09
CA PRO A 40 8.28 -16.74 6.13
C PRO A 40 9.43 -17.36 6.93
N GLU A 41 10.61 -16.77 6.93
CA GLU A 41 11.77 -17.29 7.67
C GLU A 41 11.53 -17.28 9.20
N TYR A 42 10.78 -16.30 9.68
CA TYR A 42 10.53 -16.07 11.10
C TYR A 42 9.13 -16.49 11.55
N GLN A 43 8.25 -16.84 10.62
CA GLN A 43 6.85 -17.21 10.87
C GLN A 43 6.05 -16.14 11.64
N VAL A 44 6.24 -14.86 11.29
CA VAL A 44 5.55 -13.71 11.91
C VAL A 44 5.08 -12.70 10.87
N TYR A 45 4.10 -11.87 11.23
CA TYR A 45 3.78 -10.66 10.48
C TYR A 45 4.65 -9.50 10.94
N PHE A 46 5.24 -8.80 9.97
CA PHE A 46 5.85 -7.51 10.15
C PHE A 46 4.89 -6.43 9.66
N VAL A 47 4.46 -5.55 10.57
CA VAL A 47 3.46 -4.51 10.32
C VAL A 47 4.06 -3.16 10.61
N VAL A 48 3.82 -2.20 9.72
CA VAL A 48 4.29 -0.82 9.85
C VAL A 48 3.09 0.09 9.93
N THR A 49 2.97 0.83 11.03
CA THR A 49 1.93 1.84 11.24
C THR A 49 2.52 3.24 11.24
N ARG A 50 1.65 4.25 11.10
CA ARG A 50 2.04 5.66 11.18
C ARG A 50 1.67 6.19 12.55
N ALA A 51 2.67 6.46 13.38
CA ALA A 51 2.48 7.18 14.63
C ALA A 51 2.51 8.69 14.36
N ILE A 52 1.53 9.42 14.89
CA ILE A 52 1.38 10.87 14.73
C ILE A 52 1.35 11.49 16.11
N TYR A 53 2.08 12.58 16.26
CA TYR A 53 1.98 13.43 17.44
C TYR A 53 1.44 14.78 17.00
N SER A 54 0.42 15.30 17.69
CA SER A 54 -0.14 16.63 17.43
C SER A 54 -0.35 17.40 18.71
N SER A 55 0.10 18.66 18.77
CA SER A 55 -0.11 19.54 19.93
C SER A 55 -1.54 20.13 20.00
N GLY A 56 -2.55 19.37 19.59
CA GLY A 56 -3.88 19.87 19.27
C GLY A 56 -4.73 18.84 18.52
N SER A 57 -5.40 19.24 17.43
CA SER A 57 -6.24 18.31 16.66
C SER A 57 -5.44 17.46 15.67
N LEU A 58 -5.94 16.28 15.30
CA LEU A 58 -5.37 15.44 14.22
C LEU A 58 -5.23 16.20 12.89
N ALA A 59 -6.09 17.20 12.66
CA ALA A 59 -6.11 18.03 11.46
C ALA A 59 -4.92 19.00 11.37
N GLU A 60 -4.19 19.24 12.47
CA GLU A 60 -3.07 20.19 12.56
C GLU A 60 -1.68 19.51 12.49
N SER A 61 -1.63 18.20 12.23
CA SER A 61 -0.47 17.28 12.21
C SER A 61 0.94 17.93 12.09
N PRO A 62 1.69 18.06 13.21
CA PRO A 62 3.01 18.68 13.22
C PRO A 62 4.20 17.70 13.19
N ILE A 63 3.98 16.37 13.19
CA ILE A 63 5.02 15.35 12.94
C ILE A 63 4.44 13.93 12.81
N SER A 64 5.05 13.06 11.99
CA SER A 64 4.72 11.63 11.98
C SER A 64 5.95 10.73 11.84
N PHE A 65 5.80 9.48 12.25
CA PHE A 65 6.85 8.46 12.25
C PHE A 65 6.30 7.14 11.75
N LEU A 66 7.18 6.27 11.23
CA LEU A 66 6.83 4.88 10.94
C LEU A 66 7.28 3.98 12.08
N ARG A 67 6.37 3.16 12.59
CA ARG A 67 6.62 2.21 13.68
C ARG A 67 6.43 0.79 13.18
N GLY A 68 7.47 -0.02 13.27
CA GLY A 68 7.44 -1.46 13.00
C GLY A 68 7.02 -2.24 14.24
N ARG A 69 6.15 -3.23 14.03
CA ARG A 69 5.64 -4.17 15.04
C ARG A 69 5.65 -5.59 14.48
N ILE A 70 5.78 -6.55 15.39
CA ILE A 70 5.74 -7.98 15.06
C ILE A 70 4.49 -8.59 15.67
N PHE A 71 3.81 -9.43 14.89
CA PHE A 71 2.68 -10.21 15.34
C PHE A 71 2.87 -11.69 14.99
N ASP A 72 2.45 -12.59 15.86
CA ASP A 72 2.43 -14.01 15.53
C ASP A 72 1.33 -14.36 14.51
N ALA A 73 1.25 -15.63 14.12
CA ALA A 73 0.23 -16.12 13.19
C ALA A 73 -1.22 -15.97 13.69
N LEU A 74 -1.42 -15.73 15.00
CA LEU A 74 -2.70 -15.53 15.66
C LEU A 74 -3.00 -14.05 15.92
N TRP A 75 -2.20 -13.13 15.36
CA TRP A 75 -2.32 -11.68 15.54
C TRP A 75 -2.05 -11.19 16.98
N ASN A 76 -1.32 -11.96 17.79
CA ASN A 76 -0.82 -11.47 19.07
C ASN A 76 0.42 -10.60 18.84
N HIS A 77 0.43 -9.39 19.43
CA HIS A 77 1.59 -8.50 19.41
C HIS A 77 2.75 -9.12 20.19
N LEU A 78 3.95 -9.12 19.61
CA LEU A 78 5.16 -9.63 20.22
C LEU A 78 6.08 -8.47 20.61
N ASP A 79 6.16 -8.19 21.91
CA ASP A 79 7.06 -7.20 22.48
C ASP A 79 8.47 -7.79 22.71
N ASN A 80 9.51 -6.96 22.52
CA ASN A 80 10.92 -7.34 22.57
C ASN A 80 11.27 -8.53 21.66
N TYR A 81 10.54 -8.67 20.55
CA TYR A 81 10.80 -9.73 19.57
C TYR A 81 12.04 -9.37 18.75
N THR A 82 12.99 -10.31 18.67
CA THR A 82 14.25 -10.12 17.92
C THR A 82 14.19 -10.88 16.61
N LEU A 83 14.39 -10.18 15.50
CA LEU A 83 14.65 -10.76 14.19
C LEU A 83 16.17 -10.78 13.97
N ASP A 84 16.74 -11.97 13.79
CA ASP A 84 18.16 -12.14 13.45
C ASP A 84 18.32 -12.19 11.93
N TRP A 85 18.61 -11.04 11.31
CA TRP A 85 18.79 -10.93 9.85
C TRP A 85 20.27 -10.70 9.53
N ASP A 86 20.88 -11.61 8.76
CA ASP A 86 22.30 -11.59 8.41
C ASP A 86 23.24 -11.43 9.63
N GLU A 87 22.94 -12.15 10.72
CA GLU A 87 23.65 -12.12 12.02
C GLU A 87 23.50 -10.82 12.83
N ASP A 88 22.73 -9.84 12.33
CA ASP A 88 22.42 -8.61 13.06
C ASP A 88 21.04 -8.71 13.77
N PRO A 89 20.99 -8.63 15.11
CA PRO A 89 19.73 -8.68 15.84
C PRO A 89 18.96 -7.36 15.73
N ILE A 90 17.68 -7.46 15.35
CA ILE A 90 16.78 -6.32 15.21
C ILE A 90 15.58 -6.49 16.14
N ILE A 91 15.45 -5.60 17.12
CA ILE A 91 14.42 -5.69 18.17
C ILE A 91 13.18 -4.88 17.78
N PHE A 92 11.99 -5.45 17.98
CA PHE A 92 10.69 -4.83 17.79
C PHE A 92 9.85 -4.82 19.09
N PRO A 93 8.90 -3.88 19.25
CA PRO A 93 8.56 -2.80 18.32
C PRO A 93 9.65 -1.73 18.23
N ARG A 94 9.78 -1.08 17.06
CA ARG A 94 10.75 0.01 16.87
C ARG A 94 10.19 1.11 15.98
N THR A 95 10.64 2.34 16.23
CA THR A 95 10.42 3.47 15.31
C THR A 95 11.58 3.53 14.32
N PHE A 96 11.28 3.74 13.04
CA PHE A 96 12.32 3.86 12.01
C PHE A 96 12.90 5.28 11.98
N ASP A 97 14.22 5.36 11.86
CA ASP A 97 14.94 6.63 11.76
C ASP A 97 14.84 7.17 10.34
N ILE A 98 13.72 7.85 10.07
CA ILE A 98 13.44 8.52 8.81
C ILE A 98 13.62 10.03 9.05
N PRO A 99 14.52 10.70 8.30
CA PRO A 99 14.77 12.13 8.50
C PRO A 99 13.50 12.96 8.34
N LEU A 100 13.24 13.82 9.32
CA LEU A 100 12.12 14.75 9.31
C LEU A 100 12.42 15.94 8.41
N VAL A 101 11.39 16.43 7.73
CA VAL A 101 11.50 17.59 6.83
C VAL A 101 10.57 18.68 7.35
N ARG A 102 10.92 19.95 7.11
CA ARG A 102 10.03 21.08 7.43
C ARG A 102 9.18 21.47 6.22
N ASP A 103 7.92 21.79 6.45
CA ASP A 103 7.06 22.41 5.44
C ASP A 103 7.36 23.90 5.26
N GLU A 104 6.66 24.56 4.33
CA GLU A 104 6.81 25.99 4.04
C GLU A 104 6.51 26.90 5.25
N ASN A 105 5.77 26.40 6.24
CA ASN A 105 5.43 27.11 7.47
C ASN A 105 6.44 26.84 8.60
N GLY A 106 7.45 26.02 8.35
CA GLY A 106 8.47 25.62 9.33
C GLY A 106 8.05 24.47 10.25
N THR A 107 6.89 23.87 10.02
CA THR A 107 6.36 22.73 10.79
C THR A 107 7.02 21.44 10.34
N PHE A 108 7.41 20.58 11.28
CA PHE A 108 7.94 19.27 10.91
C PHE A 108 6.84 18.42 10.27
N VAL A 109 7.21 17.62 9.29
CA VAL A 109 6.34 16.62 8.70
C VAL A 109 7.12 15.33 8.57
N GLY A 110 6.36 14.24 8.49
CA GLY A 110 6.90 12.90 8.49
C GLY A 110 6.36 12.04 7.35
N PRO A 111 6.77 10.76 7.33
CA PRO A 111 6.24 9.75 6.41
C PRO A 111 4.73 9.57 6.54
N GLU A 112 4.08 9.34 5.39
CA GLU A 112 2.65 9.18 5.19
C GLU A 112 2.36 7.89 4.38
N ASP A 113 1.18 7.28 4.62
CA ASP A 113 0.63 6.15 3.86
C ASP A 113 1.60 4.99 3.57
N PRO A 114 2.21 4.37 4.60
CA PRO A 114 3.17 3.29 4.42
C PRO A 114 2.55 2.06 3.76
N ARG A 115 3.23 1.53 2.75
CA ARG A 115 2.95 0.26 2.08
C ARG A 115 4.15 -0.65 2.25
N VAL A 116 3.95 -1.85 2.76
CA VAL A 116 5.03 -2.81 2.98
C VAL A 116 4.93 -3.92 1.95
N ILE A 117 6.05 -4.30 1.36
CA ILE A 117 6.13 -5.42 0.42
C ILE A 117 7.39 -6.25 0.68
N LEU A 118 7.28 -7.56 0.48
CA LEU A 118 8.39 -8.51 0.54
C LEU A 118 8.47 -9.25 -0.78
N GLU A 119 9.68 -9.52 -1.26
CA GLU A 119 9.88 -10.37 -2.43
C GLU A 119 9.65 -11.83 -2.03
N ALA A 120 8.56 -12.42 -2.54
CA ALA A 120 8.18 -13.78 -2.19
C ALA A 120 9.20 -14.81 -2.70
N ASP A 121 9.40 -15.88 -1.93
CA ASP A 121 10.25 -17.02 -2.26
C ASP A 121 11.72 -16.67 -2.57
N VAL A 122 12.20 -15.57 -2.00
CA VAL A 122 13.60 -15.14 -2.06
C VAL A 122 14.21 -15.16 -0.67
N PRO A 123 15.09 -16.14 -0.38
CA PRO A 123 15.81 -16.20 0.89
C PRO A 123 16.61 -14.92 1.17
N GLY A 124 16.60 -14.45 2.41
CA GLY A 124 17.28 -13.22 2.82
C GLY A 124 16.65 -11.94 2.28
N ALA A 125 15.50 -12.01 1.59
CA ALA A 125 14.78 -10.82 1.17
C ALA A 125 14.35 -9.99 2.39
N GLU A 126 14.65 -8.70 2.31
CA GLU A 126 14.25 -7.73 3.30
C GLU A 126 12.93 -7.05 2.88
N PRO A 127 12.00 -6.77 3.79
CA PRO A 127 10.81 -5.97 3.50
C PRO A 127 11.18 -4.58 3.00
N VAL A 128 10.47 -4.06 2.01
CA VAL A 128 10.58 -2.67 1.58
C VAL A 128 9.34 -1.92 2.03
N ILE A 129 9.55 -0.88 2.83
CA ILE A 129 8.52 0.08 3.19
C ILE A 129 8.55 1.18 2.15
N VAL A 130 7.43 1.45 1.49
CA VAL A 130 7.28 2.59 0.60
C VAL A 130 6.27 3.55 1.22
N PHE A 131 6.54 4.85 1.15
CA PHE A 131 5.68 5.89 1.73
C PHE A 131 5.82 7.19 0.95
N ASN A 132 4.94 8.16 1.22
CA ASN A 132 5.09 9.52 0.72
C ASN A 132 5.52 10.47 1.84
N MET A 133 6.35 11.46 1.51
CA MET A 133 6.83 12.46 2.46
C MET A 133 7.33 13.69 1.70
N LEU A 134 7.30 14.87 2.33
CA LEU A 134 8.04 16.04 1.80
C LEU A 134 9.53 15.71 1.69
N SER A 135 10.20 16.32 0.72
CA SER A 135 11.63 16.10 0.50
C SER A 135 12.30 17.38 0.05
N GLU A 136 13.33 17.79 0.80
CA GLU A 136 14.20 18.90 0.42
C GLU A 136 15.01 18.56 -0.86
N GLU A 137 15.29 17.27 -1.09
CA GLU A 137 16.00 16.80 -2.30
C GLU A 137 15.20 17.07 -3.58
N VAL A 138 13.89 17.28 -3.47
CA VAL A 138 13.01 17.57 -4.60
C VAL A 138 12.20 18.86 -4.42
N ASP A 139 12.87 19.92 -3.97
CA ASP A 139 12.30 21.27 -3.93
C ASP A 139 11.07 21.38 -3.02
N GLY A 140 11.12 20.74 -1.86
CA GLY A 140 10.05 20.75 -0.86
C GLY A 140 8.78 20.01 -1.28
N LYS A 141 8.79 19.29 -2.41
CA LYS A 141 7.63 18.56 -2.91
C LYS A 141 7.45 17.22 -2.19
N ARG A 142 6.23 16.69 -2.22
CA ARG A 142 5.91 15.38 -1.65
C ARG A 142 6.32 14.27 -2.62
N ALA A 143 7.39 13.57 -2.30
CA ALA A 143 7.97 12.50 -3.11
C ALA A 143 7.55 11.11 -2.62
N MET A 144 7.80 10.09 -3.47
CA MET A 144 7.82 8.70 -3.05
C MET A 144 9.15 8.38 -2.38
N TRP A 145 9.12 7.58 -1.32
CA TRP A 145 10.29 7.17 -0.58
C TRP A 145 10.27 5.66 -0.36
N THR A 146 11.46 5.08 -0.24
CA THR A 146 11.65 3.69 0.19
C THR A 146 12.47 3.68 1.48
N HIS A 147 12.13 2.78 2.39
CA HIS A 147 12.91 2.45 3.57
C HIS A 147 13.05 0.94 3.69
N ARG A 148 14.28 0.50 3.90
CA ARG A 148 14.66 -0.89 4.13
C ARG A 148 14.99 -1.04 5.63
N PRO A 149 14.13 -1.71 6.44
CA PRO A 149 14.17 -1.65 7.90
C PRO A 149 15.30 -2.44 8.57
N PHE A 150 15.90 -3.41 7.88
CA PHE A 150 17.01 -4.24 8.33
C PHE A 150 18.35 -3.63 7.92
N THR A 151 18.50 -3.23 6.66
CA THR A 151 19.72 -2.54 6.18
C THR A 151 19.78 -1.05 6.55
N ASN A 152 18.68 -0.52 7.08
CA ASN A 152 18.48 0.89 7.45
C ASN A 152 18.78 1.87 6.30
N ILE A 153 18.33 1.52 5.08
CA ILE A 153 18.52 2.36 3.90
C ILE A 153 17.22 3.10 3.57
N THR A 154 17.26 4.43 3.65
CA THR A 154 16.16 5.33 3.25
C THR A 154 16.53 6.09 1.99
N LYS A 155 15.65 6.09 0.97
CA LYS A 155 15.88 6.79 -0.30
C LYS A 155 14.61 7.41 -0.88
N ALA A 156 14.70 8.69 -1.25
CA ALA A 156 13.72 9.36 -2.09
C ALA A 156 13.80 8.81 -3.52
N LEU A 157 12.64 8.67 -4.16
CA LEU A 157 12.53 8.19 -5.52
C LEU A 157 12.39 9.37 -6.49
N THR A 158 13.17 9.34 -7.58
CA THR A 158 13.21 10.37 -8.61
C THR A 158 13.02 9.76 -9.98
N ILE A 159 12.12 10.34 -10.78
CA ILE A 159 11.80 9.85 -12.12
C ILE A 159 12.67 10.58 -13.13
N ARG A 160 13.48 9.83 -13.89
CA ARG A 160 14.42 10.41 -14.85
C ARG A 160 13.68 11.13 -15.97
N GLY A 161 14.07 12.38 -16.23
CA GLY A 161 13.54 13.19 -17.32
C GLY A 161 12.16 13.80 -17.07
N GLU A 162 11.59 13.63 -15.88
CA GLU A 162 10.29 14.20 -15.50
C GLU A 162 10.47 15.31 -14.46
N VAL A 163 9.60 16.31 -14.52
CA VAL A 163 9.53 17.33 -13.47
C VAL A 163 8.80 16.74 -12.27
N VAL A 164 9.37 16.91 -11.07
CA VAL A 164 8.76 16.43 -9.84
C VAL A 164 7.37 17.06 -9.68
N LYS A 165 6.35 16.21 -9.52
CA LYS A 165 4.97 16.63 -9.26
C LYS A 165 4.85 17.28 -7.88
N ARG A 166 3.81 18.09 -7.69
CA ARG A 166 3.51 18.67 -6.37
C ARG A 166 3.34 17.58 -5.31
N GLU A 167 2.64 16.50 -5.68
CA GLU A 167 2.36 15.37 -4.79
C GLU A 167 2.45 14.03 -5.51
N GLU A 168 3.25 13.13 -4.95
CA GLU A 168 3.30 11.71 -5.32
C GLU A 168 2.46 10.87 -4.34
N ARG A 169 1.32 10.36 -4.81
CA ARG A 169 0.35 9.56 -4.03
C ARG A 169 -0.34 8.53 -4.92
N ASN A 170 -1.00 7.54 -4.32
CA ASN A 170 -1.84 6.55 -5.00
C ASN A 170 -1.13 5.58 -5.97
N TRP A 171 0.17 5.33 -5.76
CA TRP A 171 0.93 4.28 -6.45
C TRP A 171 0.80 2.95 -5.70
N ALA A 172 1.13 1.84 -6.38
CA ALA A 172 1.11 0.49 -5.78
C ALA A 172 2.42 -0.27 -6.09
N PRO A 173 3.19 -0.71 -5.08
CA PRO A 173 4.46 -1.38 -5.30
C PRO A 173 4.28 -2.86 -5.68
N PHE A 174 5.21 -3.38 -6.47
CA PHE A 174 5.29 -4.80 -6.81
C PHE A 174 6.69 -5.25 -7.24
N PHE A 175 7.05 -6.49 -6.92
CA PHE A 175 8.25 -7.11 -7.46
C PHE A 175 7.95 -7.72 -8.83
N HIS A 176 8.80 -7.39 -9.80
CA HIS A 176 8.84 -8.04 -11.11
C HIS A 176 10.17 -8.77 -11.18
N SER A 177 10.10 -10.06 -10.90
CA SER A 177 11.24 -10.93 -10.66
C SER A 177 11.99 -11.19 -11.97
N GLU A 178 13.29 -10.97 -11.99
CA GLU A 178 14.15 -11.48 -13.07
C GLU A 178 14.50 -12.94 -12.76
N PRO A 179 14.40 -13.87 -13.74
CA PRO A 179 14.72 -15.27 -13.52
C PRO A 179 16.21 -15.41 -13.11
N SER A 180 16.44 -15.84 -11.86
CA SER A 180 17.77 -16.13 -11.31
C SER A 180 17.74 -17.44 -10.51
N VAL A 181 18.82 -18.23 -10.60
CA VAL A 181 18.95 -19.51 -9.90
C VAL A 181 20.32 -19.57 -9.19
N PRO A 182 20.38 -19.58 -7.85
CA PRO A 182 19.26 -19.37 -6.93
C PRO A 182 18.68 -17.95 -7.06
N ARG A 183 17.40 -17.77 -6.70
CA ARG A 183 16.80 -16.44 -6.67
C ARG A 183 17.53 -15.56 -5.66
N GLN A 184 17.81 -14.33 -6.06
CA GLN A 184 18.49 -13.31 -5.25
C GLN A 184 17.56 -12.12 -5.01
N PRO A 185 17.71 -11.39 -3.90
CA PRO A 185 16.96 -10.17 -3.65
C PRO A 185 17.10 -9.15 -4.78
N SER A 186 15.96 -8.69 -5.30
CA SER A 186 15.87 -7.72 -6.37
C SER A 186 16.44 -6.36 -5.96
N HIS A 187 17.27 -5.77 -6.81
CA HIS A 187 17.74 -4.40 -6.64
C HIS A 187 16.70 -3.34 -7.04
N HIS A 188 15.59 -3.77 -7.65
CA HIS A 188 14.56 -2.91 -8.18
C HIS A 188 13.19 -3.25 -7.60
N LEU A 189 12.38 -2.21 -7.45
CA LEU A 189 10.96 -2.31 -7.14
C LEU A 189 10.17 -1.61 -8.24
N ASN A 190 9.07 -2.21 -8.67
CA ASN A 190 8.20 -1.63 -9.67
C ASN A 190 6.97 -1.03 -8.99
N PHE A 191 6.35 -0.09 -9.69
CA PHE A 191 5.17 0.60 -9.23
C PHE A 191 4.15 0.64 -10.35
N VAL A 192 2.92 0.24 -10.05
CA VAL A 192 1.78 0.73 -10.81
C VAL A 192 1.61 2.19 -10.40
N TYR A 193 2.15 3.08 -11.22
CA TYR A 193 2.22 4.51 -10.95
C TYR A 193 0.88 5.20 -11.24
N SER A 194 0.19 4.74 -12.28
CA SER A 194 -1.17 5.14 -12.64
C SER A 194 -1.91 3.93 -13.17
N MET A 195 -3.19 3.79 -12.81
CA MET A 195 -4.06 2.72 -13.30
C MET A 195 -4.70 3.08 -14.65
N GLN A 196 -4.97 4.36 -14.90
CA GLN A 196 -5.58 4.81 -16.16
C GLN A 196 -5.12 6.23 -16.54
N PRO A 197 -4.34 6.41 -17.62
CA PRO A 197 -3.66 5.35 -18.38
C PRO A 197 -2.74 4.52 -17.48
N LEU A 198 -2.57 3.24 -17.83
CA LEU A 198 -1.67 2.35 -17.10
C LEU A 198 -0.21 2.80 -17.32
N CYS A 199 0.47 3.14 -16.23
CA CYS A 199 1.89 3.51 -16.25
C CYS A 199 2.64 2.68 -15.22
N ILE A 200 3.72 2.04 -15.66
CA ILE A 200 4.60 1.24 -14.80
C ILE A 200 5.96 1.93 -14.70
N LEU A 201 6.40 2.10 -13.46
CA LEU A 201 7.67 2.71 -13.11
C LEU A 201 8.56 1.65 -12.46
N ARG A 202 9.84 1.59 -12.81
CA ARG A 202 10.85 0.73 -12.18
C ARG A 202 11.88 1.60 -11.48
N CYS A 203 12.09 1.37 -10.18
CA CYS A 203 12.99 2.16 -9.35
C CYS A 203 14.07 1.28 -8.73
N HIS A 204 15.30 1.78 -8.69
CA HIS A 204 16.39 1.11 -8.00
C HIS A 204 16.38 1.42 -6.50
N LEU A 205 16.35 0.38 -5.65
CA LEU A 205 16.16 0.52 -4.20
C LEU A 205 17.33 1.22 -3.48
N ARG A 206 18.56 1.07 -3.97
CA ARG A 206 19.75 1.69 -3.34
C ARG A 206 19.93 3.19 -3.61
N HIS A 207 19.60 3.67 -4.81
CA HIS A 207 19.88 5.04 -5.23
C HIS A 207 18.63 5.82 -5.67
N GLY A 208 17.45 5.21 -5.62
CA GLY A 208 16.18 5.89 -5.83
C GLY A 208 15.92 6.43 -7.22
N ARG A 209 16.68 6.03 -8.25
CA ARG A 209 16.41 6.48 -9.62
C ARG A 209 15.37 5.56 -10.25
N CYS A 210 14.43 6.17 -10.94
CA CYS A 210 13.29 5.49 -11.54
C CYS A 210 13.17 5.77 -13.04
N ASP A 211 12.68 4.76 -13.75
CA ASP A 211 12.49 4.76 -15.18
C ASP A 211 11.13 4.19 -15.55
N TRP A 212 10.51 4.77 -16.57
CA TRP A 212 9.29 4.23 -17.16
C TRP A 212 9.61 2.92 -17.87
N THR A 213 8.95 1.83 -17.46
CA THR A 213 9.01 0.54 -18.18
C THR A 213 7.82 0.38 -19.12
N TYR A 214 6.70 1.03 -18.81
CA TYR A 214 5.51 1.02 -19.64
C TYR A 214 4.68 2.29 -19.44
N LYS A 215 4.15 2.83 -20.53
CA LYS A 215 3.13 3.89 -20.54
C LYS A 215 2.09 3.50 -21.58
N GLN A 216 0.84 3.35 -21.14
CA GLN A 216 -0.27 3.06 -22.04
C GLN A 216 -0.58 4.28 -22.91
N ASP A 217 -0.70 4.06 -24.21
CA ASP A 217 -1.22 5.05 -25.15
C ASP A 217 -2.75 4.90 -25.21
N LEU A 218 -3.48 5.96 -24.90
CA LEU A 218 -4.94 6.00 -24.94
C LEU A 218 -5.37 6.92 -26.08
N SER A 219 -6.27 6.42 -26.95
CA SER A 219 -6.93 7.27 -27.94
C SER A 219 -7.87 8.28 -27.24
N GLU A 220 -8.08 9.46 -27.82
CA GLU A 220 -8.91 10.54 -27.24
C GLU A 220 -10.32 10.11 -26.82
N LYS A 221 -10.89 9.06 -27.43
CA LYS A 221 -12.23 8.53 -27.09
C LYS A 221 -12.25 7.61 -25.87
N GLN A 222 -11.11 7.06 -25.46
CA GLN A 222 -10.98 6.15 -24.30
C GLN A 222 -10.73 6.91 -22.99
N SER A 223 -10.41 8.21 -23.05
CA SER A 223 -10.20 9.03 -21.85
C SER A 223 -11.48 9.43 -21.13
N GLU A 224 -12.66 9.27 -21.74
CA GLU A 224 -13.95 9.69 -21.16
C GLU A 224 -14.49 8.73 -20.08
N VAL A 225 -14.09 7.46 -20.07
CA VAL A 225 -14.46 6.52 -18.99
C VAL A 225 -13.42 6.64 -17.88
N LEU A 226 -13.55 7.68 -17.05
CA LEU A 226 -12.62 7.97 -15.97
C LEU A 226 -12.85 6.98 -14.81
N VAL A 227 -12.25 5.78 -14.86
CA VAL A 227 -12.24 4.91 -13.69
C VAL A 227 -11.32 5.54 -12.64
N ARG A 228 -11.88 5.91 -11.48
CA ARG A 228 -11.15 6.57 -10.39
C ARG A 228 -10.43 5.57 -9.47
N MET A 229 -9.89 4.51 -10.07
CA MET A 229 -9.05 3.56 -9.35
C MET A 229 -7.74 4.25 -8.92
N ARG A 230 -7.38 4.08 -7.66
CA ARG A 230 -6.18 4.63 -7.04
C ARG A 230 -5.42 3.50 -6.35
N GLY A 231 -4.09 3.52 -6.46
CA GLY A 231 -3.24 2.53 -5.79
C GLY A 231 -3.46 2.53 -4.28
N SER A 232 -3.61 1.34 -3.72
CA SER A 232 -3.91 1.13 -2.30
C SER A 232 -3.04 0.01 -1.74
N THR A 233 -3.19 -1.23 -2.20
CA THR A 233 -2.29 -2.34 -1.80
C THR A 233 -1.02 -2.43 -2.65
N ASN A 234 -0.07 -3.26 -2.19
CA ASN A 234 0.90 -3.94 -3.04
C ASN A 234 0.22 -4.89 -4.04
N PHE A 235 0.93 -5.21 -5.12
CA PHE A 235 0.58 -6.32 -6.02
C PHE A 235 1.48 -7.52 -5.74
N ILE A 236 0.89 -8.71 -5.61
CA ILE A 236 1.59 -9.97 -5.38
C ILE A 236 1.54 -10.82 -6.65
N GLN A 237 2.69 -11.39 -7.02
CA GLN A 237 2.82 -12.23 -8.21
C GLN A 237 2.03 -13.53 -8.04
N VAL A 238 1.28 -13.92 -9.07
CA VAL A 238 0.58 -15.20 -9.13
C VAL A 238 1.55 -16.27 -9.61
N HIS A 239 1.56 -17.45 -8.97
CA HIS A 239 2.28 -18.62 -9.46
C HIS A 239 1.63 -19.10 -10.74
N GLU A 240 2.28 -18.80 -11.87
CA GLU A 240 1.83 -19.15 -13.21
C GLU A 240 2.82 -20.14 -13.85
N SER A 241 2.29 -21.07 -14.65
CA SER A 241 3.11 -22.08 -15.34
C SER A 241 3.64 -21.59 -16.68
N ASP A 242 3.00 -20.59 -17.27
CA ASP A 242 3.40 -19.96 -18.52
C ASP A 242 4.61 -19.04 -18.28
N PRO A 243 5.80 -19.34 -18.86
CA PRO A 243 6.99 -18.52 -18.66
C PRO A 243 6.93 -17.16 -19.39
N ASP A 244 6.05 -17.01 -20.39
CA ASP A 244 5.96 -15.81 -21.22
C ASP A 244 4.97 -14.78 -20.65
N ILE A 245 4.25 -15.17 -19.59
CA ILE A 245 3.22 -14.37 -18.95
C ILE A 245 3.48 -14.29 -17.45
N SER A 246 3.63 -13.07 -16.94
CA SER A 246 3.64 -12.81 -15.51
C SER A 246 2.33 -12.15 -15.09
N LEU A 247 1.73 -12.63 -14.01
CA LEU A 247 0.48 -12.10 -13.45
C LEU A 247 0.71 -11.58 -12.04
N TRP A 248 -0.02 -10.53 -11.67
CA TRP A 248 -0.09 -10.05 -10.30
C TRP A 248 -1.52 -9.72 -9.90
N VAL A 249 -1.82 -9.90 -8.62
CA VAL A 249 -3.08 -9.50 -8.00
C VAL A 249 -2.85 -8.34 -7.06
N GLY A 250 -3.71 -7.33 -7.14
CA GLY A 250 -3.74 -6.20 -6.23
C GLY A 250 -5.17 -5.74 -5.95
N PHE A 251 -5.33 -4.97 -4.88
CA PHE A 251 -6.60 -4.35 -4.50
C PHE A 251 -6.47 -2.82 -4.49
N PRO A 252 -6.58 -2.13 -5.63
CA PRO A 252 -6.76 -0.68 -5.61
C PRO A 252 -8.07 -0.30 -4.90
N ARG A 253 -8.18 1.00 -4.59
CA ARG A 253 -9.41 1.60 -4.11
C ARG A 253 -10.10 2.36 -5.23
N THR A 254 -11.42 2.31 -5.26
CA THR A 254 -12.25 3.15 -6.11
C THR A 254 -13.00 4.17 -5.27
N GLN A 255 -13.06 5.39 -5.80
CA GLN A 255 -13.85 6.48 -5.24
C GLN A 255 -15.21 6.51 -5.92
N ILE A 256 -16.27 6.27 -5.14
CA ILE A 256 -17.67 6.34 -5.59
C ILE A 256 -18.26 7.66 -5.08
N ASP A 257 -18.59 8.56 -6.01
CA ASP A 257 -19.19 9.85 -5.69
C ASP A 257 -20.72 9.79 -5.68
N GLY A 258 -21.35 10.75 -4.99
CA GLY A 258 -22.80 10.97 -5.05
C GLY A 258 -23.64 10.14 -4.09
N GLY A 259 -23.11 9.03 -3.55
CA GLY A 259 -23.84 8.16 -2.62
C GLY A 259 -24.13 8.77 -1.24
N CYS A 260 -23.31 9.72 -0.79
CA CYS A 260 -23.40 10.30 0.57
C CYS A 260 -23.44 11.84 0.57
N GLY A 261 -23.95 12.42 -0.51
CA GLY A 261 -23.96 13.87 -0.71
C GLY A 261 -22.64 14.40 -1.28
N SER A 262 -22.63 15.70 -1.59
CA SER A 262 -21.46 16.36 -2.18
C SER A 262 -20.28 16.38 -1.20
N GLY A 263 -19.09 16.03 -1.69
CA GLY A 263 -17.86 16.04 -0.90
C GLY A 263 -17.63 14.82 0.00
N ASN A 264 -18.54 13.85 0.03
CA ASN A 264 -18.43 12.65 0.86
C ASN A 264 -18.36 11.37 0.00
N PRO A 265 -17.22 11.09 -0.65
CA PRO A 265 -17.09 9.87 -1.43
C PRO A 265 -17.10 8.63 -0.53
N ILE A 266 -17.61 7.53 -1.07
CA ILE A 266 -17.48 6.18 -0.52
C ILE A 266 -16.23 5.55 -1.15
N TYR A 267 -15.39 4.91 -0.34
CA TYR A 267 -14.23 4.17 -0.83
C TYR A 267 -14.46 2.67 -0.68
N ARG A 268 -14.17 1.93 -1.75
CA ARG A 268 -14.28 0.47 -1.81
C ARG A 268 -13.07 -0.14 -2.51
N PRO A 269 -12.60 -1.32 -2.08
CA PRO A 269 -11.62 -2.09 -2.82
C PRO A 269 -12.18 -2.64 -4.14
N GLU A 270 -11.31 -2.80 -5.13
CA GLU A 270 -11.56 -3.58 -6.35
C GLU A 270 -10.44 -4.59 -6.52
N LEU A 271 -10.73 -5.80 -6.98
CA LEU A 271 -9.71 -6.78 -7.36
C LEU A 271 -9.21 -6.46 -8.77
N VAL A 272 -7.91 -6.25 -8.92
CA VAL A 272 -7.26 -6.06 -10.22
C VAL A 272 -6.24 -7.16 -10.47
N VAL A 273 -6.26 -7.71 -11.68
CA VAL A 273 -5.20 -8.58 -12.18
C VAL A 273 -4.37 -7.79 -13.19
N LEU A 274 -3.10 -7.63 -12.89
CA LEU A 274 -2.10 -7.09 -13.79
C LEU A 274 -1.41 -8.24 -14.51
N ALA A 275 -1.07 -8.03 -15.76
CA ALA A 275 -0.50 -8.99 -16.67
C ALA A 275 0.68 -8.34 -17.40
N ASN A 276 1.77 -9.08 -17.56
CA ASN A 276 2.91 -8.67 -18.37
C ASN A 276 3.30 -9.80 -19.33
N SER A 277 3.52 -9.43 -20.59
CA SER A 277 4.17 -10.30 -21.57
C SER A 277 5.18 -9.48 -22.36
N GLY A 278 6.44 -9.92 -22.36
CA GLY A 278 7.55 -9.15 -22.92
C GLY A 278 7.64 -7.74 -22.33
N ARG A 279 7.43 -6.71 -23.18
CA ARG A 279 7.53 -5.29 -22.80
C ARG A 279 6.19 -4.63 -22.50
N GLU A 280 5.09 -5.36 -22.64
CA GLU A 280 3.77 -4.79 -22.46
C GLU A 280 3.18 -5.16 -21.11
N PHE A 281 2.52 -4.19 -20.50
CA PHE A 281 1.68 -4.41 -19.33
C PHE A 281 0.24 -4.15 -19.69
N HIS A 282 -0.63 -5.01 -19.21
CA HIS A 282 -2.07 -4.88 -19.35
C HIS A 282 -2.64 -5.12 -17.96
N MET A 283 -3.66 -4.37 -17.53
CA MET A 283 -4.58 -5.00 -16.60
C MET A 283 -5.22 -6.17 -17.39
N VAL A 284 -5.79 -7.20 -16.82
CA VAL A 284 -6.56 -8.23 -17.59
C VAL A 284 -7.92 -8.48 -16.96
N TYR A 285 -8.14 -7.84 -15.82
CA TYR A 285 -9.33 -7.93 -15.02
C TYR A 285 -9.35 -6.78 -14.02
N ALA A 286 -10.53 -6.19 -13.85
CA ALA A 286 -10.87 -5.37 -12.70
C ALA A 286 -12.28 -5.76 -12.28
N SER A 287 -12.50 -6.07 -11.00
CA SER A 287 -13.84 -6.27 -10.47
C SER A 287 -14.58 -4.94 -10.34
N GLU A 288 -15.89 -4.99 -10.21
CA GLU A 288 -16.64 -3.88 -9.62
C GLU A 288 -16.21 -3.63 -8.16
N ALA A 289 -16.53 -2.45 -7.63
CA ALA A 289 -16.29 -2.08 -6.24
C ALA A 289 -16.94 -3.06 -5.24
N ILE A 290 -16.15 -3.55 -4.30
CA ILE A 290 -16.51 -4.63 -3.37
C ILE A 290 -16.72 -4.06 -1.95
N ASP A 291 -17.81 -4.41 -1.28
CA ASP A 291 -18.05 -4.03 0.12
C ASP A 291 -17.70 -5.13 1.14
N PHE A 292 -17.58 -6.39 0.67
CA PHE A 292 -17.38 -7.60 1.47
C PHE A 292 -18.46 -7.86 2.53
N GLY A 293 -19.53 -7.07 2.57
CA GLY A 293 -20.68 -7.21 3.45
C GLY A 293 -20.30 -7.48 4.91
N THR A 294 -20.99 -8.45 5.51
CA THR A 294 -20.82 -8.85 6.91
C THR A 294 -19.47 -9.51 7.22
N ALA A 295 -18.68 -9.87 6.20
CA ALA A 295 -17.34 -10.42 6.42
C ALA A 295 -16.36 -9.36 6.95
N VAL A 296 -16.67 -8.06 6.75
CA VAL A 296 -15.79 -6.95 7.16
C VAL A 296 -16.55 -5.85 7.88
N LEU A 297 -17.75 -5.50 7.42
CA LEU A 297 -18.54 -4.41 7.98
C LEU A 297 -19.42 -4.92 9.14
N ASP A 298 -19.19 -4.36 10.32
CA ASP A 298 -20.06 -4.59 11.48
C ASP A 298 -21.45 -3.95 11.28
N GLU A 299 -22.35 -4.17 12.23
CA GLU A 299 -23.71 -3.65 12.16
C GLU A 299 -23.75 -2.12 12.06
N ALA A 300 -22.98 -1.42 12.89
CA ALA A 300 -22.93 0.04 12.88
C ALA A 300 -22.45 0.59 11.53
N ALA A 301 -21.39 0.00 10.96
CA ALA A 301 -20.88 0.39 9.65
C ALA A 301 -21.88 0.13 8.52
N ARG A 302 -22.66 -0.96 8.60
CA ARG A 302 -23.70 -1.29 7.60
C ARG A 302 -24.93 -0.39 7.71
N GLU A 303 -25.34 -0.04 8.92
CA GLU A 303 -26.46 0.87 9.17
C GLU A 303 -26.10 2.33 8.83
N ALA A 304 -24.82 2.69 8.95
CA ALA A 304 -24.32 4.03 8.68
C ALA A 304 -23.27 4.06 7.53
N PRO A 305 -23.67 3.73 6.28
CA PRO A 305 -22.76 3.61 5.14
C PRO A 305 -22.13 4.93 4.71
N CYS A 306 -22.68 6.06 5.16
CA CYS A 306 -22.17 7.41 4.87
C CYS A 306 -21.29 8.00 5.96
N THR A 307 -21.11 7.30 7.08
CA THR A 307 -20.19 7.70 8.13
C THR A 307 -19.21 6.56 8.38
N ASP A 308 -19.60 5.61 9.21
CA ASP A 308 -18.71 4.56 9.73
C ASP A 308 -18.40 3.50 8.65
N GLY A 309 -19.36 3.17 7.79
CA GLY A 309 -19.16 2.27 6.64
C GLY A 309 -18.66 2.94 5.37
N ARG A 310 -18.37 4.26 5.41
CA ARG A 310 -18.04 5.02 4.20
C ARG A 310 -16.67 4.66 3.64
N LEU A 311 -15.70 4.42 4.52
CA LEU A 311 -14.32 4.14 4.16
C LEU A 311 -14.06 2.65 4.33
N LEU A 312 -13.82 1.96 3.22
CA LEU A 312 -13.28 0.61 3.22
C LEU A 312 -12.03 0.60 2.33
N MET A 313 -10.88 0.65 2.99
CA MET A 313 -9.60 0.99 2.39
C MET A 313 -8.66 -0.21 2.47
N PRO A 314 -8.20 -0.79 1.35
CA PRO A 314 -7.30 -1.92 1.42
C PRO A 314 -5.86 -1.45 1.67
N ASN A 315 -5.30 -1.83 2.82
CA ASN A 315 -3.99 -1.39 3.30
C ASN A 315 -2.82 -2.20 2.71
N GLY A 316 -3.06 -3.47 2.38
CA GLY A 316 -2.05 -4.36 1.82
C GLY A 316 -2.50 -5.80 1.77
N ILE A 317 -1.90 -6.56 0.86
CA ILE A 317 -1.95 -8.03 0.88
C ILE A 317 -0.80 -8.49 1.76
N LEU A 318 -1.13 -9.09 2.90
CA LEU A 318 -0.16 -9.48 3.94
C LEU A 318 0.58 -10.77 3.59
N ARG A 319 -0.14 -11.73 3.01
CA ARG A 319 0.38 -13.04 2.63
C ARG A 319 -0.54 -13.68 1.61
N TRP A 320 0.01 -14.50 0.73
CA TRP A 320 -0.76 -15.42 -0.09
C TRP A 320 -0.12 -16.81 -0.12
N ASP A 321 -0.81 -17.79 0.46
CA ASP A 321 -0.45 -19.21 0.41
C ASP A 321 -1.11 -19.85 -0.84
N GLN A 322 -0.48 -19.68 -2.00
CA GLN A 322 -1.05 -20.07 -3.31
C GLN A 322 -1.12 -21.59 -3.49
N ASP A 323 -0.05 -22.30 -3.14
CA ASP A 323 0.10 -23.71 -3.54
C ASP A 323 -0.68 -24.68 -2.65
N ARG A 324 -0.81 -24.38 -1.34
CA ARG A 324 -1.42 -25.32 -0.39
C ARG A 324 -2.89 -25.06 -0.16
N ARG A 325 -3.28 -23.80 0.00
CA ARG A 325 -4.62 -23.43 0.49
C ARG A 325 -5.33 -22.40 -0.38
N ASP A 326 -4.63 -21.83 -1.35
CA ASP A 326 -5.05 -20.64 -2.08
C ASP A 326 -5.67 -19.59 -1.14
N LEU A 327 -4.93 -19.25 -0.09
CA LEU A 327 -5.40 -18.40 1.00
C LEU A 327 -4.63 -17.08 0.99
N LEU A 328 -5.29 -16.02 0.55
CA LEU A 328 -4.80 -14.65 0.56
C LEU A 328 -5.31 -13.95 1.81
N GLN A 329 -4.45 -13.22 2.52
CA GLN A 329 -4.85 -12.38 3.65
C GLN A 329 -4.76 -10.91 3.27
N LEU A 330 -5.91 -10.24 3.26
CA LEU A 330 -6.05 -8.85 2.90
C LEU A 330 -6.31 -8.00 4.15
N ALA A 331 -5.47 -6.98 4.39
CA ALA A 331 -5.72 -6.00 5.42
C ALA A 331 -6.62 -4.89 4.88
N LEU A 332 -7.72 -4.62 5.59
CA LEU A 332 -8.72 -3.61 5.27
C LEU A 332 -8.87 -2.66 6.45
N ASN A 333 -8.76 -1.36 6.21
CA ASN A 333 -9.19 -0.35 7.14
C ASN A 333 -10.69 -0.05 6.96
N VAL A 334 -11.42 0.00 8.06
CA VAL A 334 -12.84 0.36 8.13
C VAL A 334 -12.98 1.68 8.88
N GLY A 335 -13.51 2.69 8.20
CA GLY A 335 -13.87 3.99 8.78
C GLY A 335 -12.70 4.81 9.36
N ASP A 336 -11.45 4.53 8.96
CA ASP A 336 -10.22 5.06 9.58
C ASP A 336 -10.10 4.73 11.09
N ARG A 337 -10.86 3.75 11.59
CA ARG A 337 -10.91 3.39 13.01
C ARG A 337 -10.35 2.02 13.32
N SER A 338 -10.66 1.03 12.49
CA SER A 338 -10.28 -0.36 12.76
C SER A 338 -9.62 -1.00 11.55
N THR A 339 -8.70 -1.93 11.80
CA THR A 339 -8.12 -2.78 10.76
C THR A 339 -8.69 -4.18 10.91
N ARG A 340 -9.15 -4.74 9.80
CA ARG A 340 -9.63 -6.12 9.69
C ARG A 340 -8.72 -6.88 8.75
N VAL A 341 -8.43 -8.13 9.09
CA VAL A 341 -7.70 -9.04 8.20
C VAL A 341 -8.68 -10.03 7.64
N LEU A 342 -8.96 -9.89 6.35
CA LEU A 342 -9.91 -10.72 5.62
C LEU A 342 -9.18 -11.86 4.91
N PRO A 343 -9.39 -13.12 5.32
CA PRO A 343 -8.95 -14.27 4.55
C PRO A 343 -9.84 -14.47 3.31
N LEU A 344 -9.21 -14.47 2.14
CA LEU A 344 -9.82 -14.81 0.85
C LEU A 344 -9.29 -16.17 0.38
N ARG A 345 -10.19 -17.09 0.04
CA ARG A 345 -9.85 -18.40 -0.53
C ARG A 345 -10.29 -18.51 -1.98
N GLY A 346 -9.46 -19.09 -2.83
CA GLY A 346 -9.81 -19.37 -4.23
C GLY A 346 -9.44 -18.24 -5.21
N VAL A 347 -8.65 -17.25 -4.77
CA VAL A 347 -8.25 -16.13 -5.62
C VAL A 347 -7.38 -16.61 -6.80
N SER A 348 -6.48 -17.57 -6.60
CA SER A 348 -5.64 -18.11 -7.67
C SER A 348 -6.49 -18.90 -8.67
N GLN A 349 -7.50 -19.62 -8.18
CA GLN A 349 -8.47 -20.34 -9.01
C GLN A 349 -9.30 -19.36 -9.84
N LEU A 350 -9.80 -18.28 -9.23
CA LEU A 350 -10.51 -17.21 -9.93
C LEU A 350 -9.64 -16.65 -11.06
N VAL A 351 -8.41 -16.21 -10.74
CA VAL A 351 -7.46 -15.66 -11.72
C VAL A 351 -7.26 -16.63 -12.88
N ARG A 352 -6.93 -17.89 -12.61
CA ARG A 352 -6.69 -18.90 -13.67
C ARG A 352 -7.93 -19.23 -14.51
N SER A 353 -9.13 -18.96 -13.99
CA SER A 353 -10.39 -19.19 -14.70
C SER A 353 -10.80 -18.03 -15.62
N LEU A 354 -10.11 -16.89 -15.56
CA LEU A 354 -10.49 -15.69 -16.31
C LEU A 354 -10.43 -15.93 -17.83
N PRO A 355 -11.53 -15.71 -18.57
CA PRO A 355 -11.59 -16.00 -20.00
C PRO A 355 -10.59 -15.17 -20.81
N TYR A 356 -10.37 -13.91 -20.41
CA TYR A 356 -9.41 -13.01 -21.08
C TYR A 356 -7.96 -13.50 -20.98
N LEU A 357 -7.58 -14.24 -19.93
CA LEU A 357 -6.27 -14.87 -19.86
C LEU A 357 -6.14 -16.02 -20.86
N MET A 358 -7.22 -16.77 -21.10
CA MET A 358 -7.21 -17.88 -22.06
C MET A 358 -7.11 -17.38 -23.51
N ASP A 359 -7.72 -16.23 -23.81
CA ASP A 359 -7.58 -15.58 -25.11
C ASP A 359 -6.20 -14.94 -25.26
N TRP A 360 -5.71 -14.26 -24.22
CA TRP A 360 -4.38 -13.66 -24.22
C TRP A 360 -3.26 -14.70 -24.40
N ARG A 361 -3.37 -15.88 -23.78
CA ARG A 361 -2.46 -17.01 -24.01
C ARG A 361 -2.49 -17.53 -25.45
N ARG A 362 -3.64 -17.46 -26.12
CA ARG A 362 -3.78 -17.87 -27.54
C ARG A 362 -3.17 -16.84 -28.49
N GLU A 363 -3.26 -15.56 -28.15
CA GLU A 363 -2.81 -14.44 -28.98
C GLU A 363 -1.40 -13.92 -28.66
N ALA A 364 -0.77 -14.39 -27.58
CA ALA A 364 0.68 -14.22 -27.37
C ALA A 364 1.53 -14.97 -28.42
N SER A 365 0.90 -15.63 -29.39
CA SER A 365 1.47 -16.08 -30.67
C SER A 365 1.42 -14.96 -31.73
N PRO A 366 2.40 -14.90 -32.66
CA PRO A 366 3.29 -13.77 -32.95
C PRO A 366 2.70 -12.50 -33.59
N ASP A 367 1.38 -12.34 -33.68
CA ASP A 367 0.76 -11.25 -34.43
C ASP A 367 0.33 -10.12 -33.49
N GLY A 368 1.31 -9.29 -33.11
CA GLY A 368 1.17 -8.18 -32.15
C GLY A 368 0.15 -7.10 -32.52
N GLN A 369 -1.14 -7.40 -32.42
CA GLN A 369 -2.19 -6.39 -32.38
C GLN A 369 -2.47 -5.93 -30.93
N PRO A 370 -2.60 -4.60 -30.70
CA PRO A 370 -2.98 -4.08 -29.40
C PRO A 370 -4.41 -4.49 -29.04
N TRP A 371 -4.57 -5.17 -27.91
CA TRP A 371 -5.89 -5.45 -27.34
C TRP A 371 -6.54 -4.16 -26.82
N GLY A 372 -7.63 -3.74 -27.44
CA GLY A 372 -8.52 -2.73 -26.89
C GLY A 372 -9.54 -3.38 -25.96
N GLN A 373 -9.23 -3.54 -24.67
CA GLN A 373 -10.19 -4.11 -23.71
C GLN A 373 -10.79 -3.06 -22.78
N ARG A 374 -12.11 -3.18 -22.56
CA ARG A 374 -12.85 -2.51 -21.49
C ARG A 374 -12.76 -3.39 -20.25
N TRP A 375 -12.19 -2.87 -19.17
CA TRP A 375 -12.18 -3.51 -17.86
C TRP A 375 -13.61 -3.61 -17.31
N SER A 376 -14.15 -4.81 -17.14
CA SER A 376 -15.14 -5.07 -16.09
C SER A 376 -15.37 -6.57 -15.92
N ALA A 377 -15.39 -7.00 -14.67
CA ALA A 377 -15.92 -8.28 -14.26
C ALA A 377 -16.80 -8.12 -13.02
N VAL A 378 -17.73 -9.06 -12.85
CA VAL A 378 -18.79 -9.03 -11.85
C VAL A 378 -18.19 -9.19 -10.44
N GLY A 379 -18.42 -8.23 -9.54
CA GLY A 379 -17.85 -8.25 -8.17
C GLY A 379 -18.25 -9.45 -7.30
N ALA A 380 -19.33 -10.15 -7.66
CA ALA A 380 -19.85 -11.32 -6.94
C ALA A 380 -18.84 -12.47 -6.84
N ASP A 381 -18.00 -12.67 -7.85
CA ASP A 381 -17.00 -13.76 -7.87
C ASP A 381 -15.94 -13.55 -6.78
N VAL A 382 -15.58 -12.29 -6.51
CA VAL A 382 -14.60 -11.95 -5.47
C VAL A 382 -15.21 -12.08 -4.07
N VAL A 383 -16.48 -11.70 -3.90
CA VAL A 383 -17.19 -11.90 -2.62
C VAL A 383 -17.29 -13.38 -2.27
N GLY A 384 -17.50 -14.26 -3.27
CA GLY A 384 -17.49 -15.71 -3.06
C GLY A 384 -16.16 -16.28 -2.53
N CYS A 385 -15.06 -15.54 -2.70
CA CYS A 385 -13.77 -15.91 -2.13
C CYS A 385 -13.63 -15.54 -0.64
N ALA A 386 -14.46 -14.64 -0.11
CA ALA A 386 -14.34 -14.20 1.27
C ALA A 386 -14.80 -15.28 2.26
N ILE A 387 -13.97 -15.58 3.25
CA ILE A 387 -14.33 -16.53 4.31
C ILE A 387 -14.95 -15.72 5.46
N GLY A 388 -16.23 -15.93 5.73
CA GLY A 388 -16.88 -15.44 6.94
C GLY A 388 -16.30 -16.11 8.17
N ILE A 389 -15.94 -15.32 9.18
CA ILE A 389 -15.50 -15.80 10.51
C ILE A 389 -16.66 -15.65 11.48
#